data_AF-A0A956R248-F1
#
_entry.id   AF-A0A956R248-F1
#
_cell.length_a   1.000
_cell.length_b   1.000
_cell.length_c   1.000
_cell.angle_alpha   90.00
_cell.angle_beta   90.00
_cell.angle_gamma   90.00
#
_symmetry.space_group_name_H-M   'P 1'
#
loop_
_entity.id
_entity.type
_entity.pdbx_description
1 polymer ?
#
loop_
_entity_poly.entity_id
_entity_poly.type
_entity_poly.pdbx_seq_one_letter_code
_entity_poly.pdbx_strand_id
1 'polypeptide(L)'
;LLRARGREMDAIYMTRAQKEWDGGGVAGQPKRDAKADDLGTDERYVLRSDFRLLVREDCVIMHPLPRINELPESWEDHPGFVVWRQVRNGMWMRASLFATIHGADAEIRARAARLGLISHG
;
A
#
# COMPACT_ATOMS: atom_id res chain seq x y z
N LEU A 1 16.78 -6.86 -9.99
CA LEU A 1 16.19 -5.55 -10.32
C LEU A 1 16.78 -4.42 -9.47
N LEU A 2 16.56 -4.38 -8.15
CA LEU A 2 17.03 -3.28 -7.28
C LEU A 2 18.55 -3.04 -7.33
N ARG A 3 19.36 -4.11 -7.41
CA ARG A 3 20.82 -3.99 -7.58
C ARG A 3 21.25 -3.28 -8.87
N ALA A 4 20.43 -3.37 -9.92
CA ALA A 4 20.74 -2.76 -11.21
C ALA A 4 20.13 -1.37 -11.37
N ARG A 5 18.91 -1.16 -10.86
CA ARG A 5 18.09 0.04 -11.16
C ARG A 5 17.44 0.70 -9.94
N GLY A 6 17.80 0.32 -8.72
CA GLY A 6 17.14 0.84 -7.51
C GLY A 6 17.19 2.36 -7.39
N ARG A 7 18.28 2.98 -7.85
CA ARG A 7 18.44 4.45 -7.85
C ARG A 7 17.64 5.18 -8.93
N GLU A 8 17.04 4.47 -9.87
CA GLU A 8 16.18 5.04 -10.91
C GLU A 8 14.69 4.93 -10.56
N MET A 9 14.34 4.22 -9.48
CA MET A 9 12.96 3.99 -9.10
C MET A 9 12.40 5.18 -8.33
N ASP A 10 11.25 5.68 -8.77
CA ASP A 10 10.49 6.71 -8.06
C ASP A 10 9.53 6.12 -7.03
N ALA A 11 9.11 4.86 -7.22
CA ALA A 11 8.27 4.14 -6.29
C ALA A 11 8.50 2.63 -6.30
N ILE A 12 8.31 2.00 -5.15
CA ILE A 12 8.26 0.55 -4.95
C ILE A 12 6.91 0.22 -4.33
N TYR A 13 6.09 -0.52 -5.07
CA TYR A 13 4.79 -0.99 -4.61
C TYR A 13 4.86 -2.49 -4.32
N MET A 14 4.90 -2.84 -3.04
CA MET A 14 4.91 -4.23 -2.59
C MET A 14 3.48 -4.75 -2.46
N THR A 15 3.28 -6.06 -2.63
CA THR A 15 1.98 -6.72 -2.47
C THR A 15 2.12 -8.03 -1.74
N ARG A 16 1.09 -8.39 -0.95
CA ARG A 16 0.98 -9.71 -0.34
C ARG A 16 0.89 -10.81 -1.39
N ALA A 17 1.72 -11.85 -1.26
CA ALA A 17 1.58 -13.06 -2.06
C ALA A 17 0.33 -13.84 -1.61
N GLN A 18 -0.60 -14.10 -2.53
CA GLN A 18 -1.87 -14.79 -2.23
C GLN A 18 -1.73 -16.32 -2.26
N LYS A 19 -0.73 -16.86 -1.55
CA LYS A 19 -0.43 -18.31 -1.52
C LYS A 19 -1.56 -19.18 -0.99
N GLU A 20 -2.47 -18.59 -0.23
CA GLU A 20 -3.68 -19.26 0.23
C GLU A 20 -4.57 -19.72 -0.94
N TRP A 21 -4.43 -19.19 -2.15
CA TRP A 21 -5.18 -19.64 -3.33
C TRP A 21 -4.39 -20.61 -4.24
N ASP A 22 -3.10 -20.84 -3.97
CA ASP A 22 -2.20 -21.61 -4.85
C ASP A 22 -2.19 -23.12 -4.54
N GLY A 23 -3.14 -23.59 -3.72
CA GLY A 23 -3.12 -24.90 -3.11
C GLY A 23 -4.18 -25.89 -3.55
N GLY A 24 -3.98 -26.57 -4.68
CA GLY A 24 -4.48 -27.94 -4.94
C GLY A 24 -6.00 -28.22 -4.87
N GLY A 25 -6.84 -27.22 -4.64
CA GLY A 25 -8.30 -27.33 -4.59
C GLY A 25 -8.93 -26.05 -5.12
N VAL A 26 -9.94 -26.20 -5.99
CA VAL A 26 -10.77 -25.18 -6.65
C VAL A 26 -10.18 -23.76 -6.66
N ALA A 27 -9.64 -23.34 -7.81
CA ALA A 27 -9.24 -21.94 -8.05
C ALA A 27 -10.37 -21.01 -7.60
N GLY A 28 -10.14 -20.20 -6.57
CA GLY A 28 -11.28 -19.61 -5.85
C GLY A 28 -11.20 -19.68 -4.34
N GLN A 29 -10.49 -20.67 -3.80
CA GLN A 29 -10.66 -21.05 -2.41
C GLN A 29 -9.35 -20.99 -1.63
N PRO A 30 -9.36 -20.36 -0.44
CA PRO A 30 -8.21 -20.44 0.45
C PRO A 30 -7.97 -21.90 0.86
N LYS A 31 -6.71 -22.35 0.91
CA LYS A 31 -6.30 -23.59 1.56
C LYS A 31 -6.90 -23.60 2.97
N ARG A 32 -7.81 -24.54 3.20
CA ARG A 32 -8.53 -24.69 4.46
C ARG A 32 -7.59 -24.87 5.67
N ASP A 33 -6.37 -25.37 5.42
CA ASP A 33 -5.37 -25.72 6.42
C ASP A 33 -4.02 -24.98 6.24
N ALA A 34 -4.01 -23.79 5.62
CA ALA A 34 -2.78 -23.01 5.49
C ALA A 34 -2.21 -22.67 6.88
N LYS A 35 -0.98 -23.12 7.18
CA LYS A 35 -0.31 -22.78 8.43
C LYS A 35 0.27 -21.37 8.34
N ALA A 36 0.47 -20.69 9.47
CA ALA A 36 1.09 -19.35 9.49
C ALA A 36 2.45 -19.31 8.77
N ASP A 37 3.15 -20.44 8.81
CA ASP A 37 4.44 -20.74 8.21
C ASP A 37 4.36 -20.86 6.66
N ASP A 38 3.18 -21.15 6.12
CA ASP A 38 2.89 -21.18 4.67
C ASP A 38 2.52 -19.78 4.13
N LEU A 39 2.23 -18.83 5.02
CA LEU A 39 1.81 -17.48 4.68
C LEU A 39 3.04 -16.58 4.48
N GLY A 40 3.08 -15.85 3.37
CA GLY A 40 4.17 -14.92 3.06
C GLY A 40 4.72 -15.12 1.66
N THR A 41 5.56 -14.21 1.18
CA THR A 41 6.21 -14.33 -0.14
C THR A 41 7.52 -15.12 -0.06
N ASP A 42 7.96 -15.69 -1.18
CA ASP A 42 9.28 -16.31 -1.31
C ASP A 42 10.39 -15.27 -1.06
N GLU A 43 11.49 -15.66 -0.40
CA GLU A 43 12.62 -14.79 -0.05
C GLU A 43 13.16 -13.93 -1.19
N ARG A 44 13.02 -14.39 -2.44
CA ARG A 44 13.41 -13.62 -3.64
C ARG A 44 12.59 -12.35 -3.86
N TYR A 45 11.37 -12.30 -3.30
CA TYR A 45 10.42 -11.19 -3.43
C TYR A 45 10.26 -10.38 -2.13
N VAL A 46 11.00 -10.70 -1.08
CA VAL A 46 11.06 -9.89 0.14
C VAL A 46 11.90 -8.65 -0.14
N LEU A 47 11.36 -7.46 0.19
CA LEU A 47 12.12 -6.22 0.16
C LEU A 47 13.03 -6.18 1.40
N ARG A 48 14.13 -6.94 1.37
CA ARG A 48 15.04 -7.07 2.50
C ARG A 48 15.68 -5.74 2.89
N SER A 49 16.06 -5.60 4.16
CA SER A 49 16.67 -4.39 4.72
C SER A 49 17.95 -3.96 3.98
N ASP A 50 18.73 -4.91 3.43
CA ASP A 50 19.98 -4.61 2.71
C ASP A 50 19.73 -3.80 1.42
N PHE A 51 18.53 -3.86 0.86
CA PHE A 51 18.18 -3.13 -0.35
C PHE A 51 17.93 -1.64 -0.14
N ARG A 52 17.81 -1.17 1.11
CA ARG A 52 17.66 0.25 1.43
C ARG A 52 18.76 1.12 0.85
N LEU A 53 19.99 0.62 0.89
CA LEU A 53 21.17 1.32 0.36
C LEU A 53 21.14 1.47 -1.17
N LEU A 54 20.27 0.73 -1.85
CA LEU A 54 20.13 0.73 -3.31
C LEU A 54 19.01 1.67 -3.77
N VAL A 55 18.20 2.18 -2.86
CA VAL A 55 17.02 2.99 -3.13
C VAL A 55 17.28 4.44 -2.71
N ARG A 56 16.71 5.40 -3.45
CA ARG A 56 16.82 6.83 -3.09
C ARG A 56 15.88 7.16 -1.93
N GLU A 57 16.26 8.15 -1.12
CA GLU A 57 15.44 8.60 0.02
C GLU A 57 14.06 9.12 -0.42
N ASP A 58 13.96 9.70 -1.61
CA ASP A 58 12.71 10.21 -2.20
C ASP A 58 11.87 9.13 -2.89
N CYS A 59 12.36 7.89 -2.98
CA CYS A 59 11.61 6.78 -3.56
C CYS A 59 10.44 6.38 -2.65
N VAL A 60 9.24 6.39 -3.20
CA VAL A 60 8.00 6.13 -2.49
C VAL A 60 7.81 4.64 -2.24
N ILE A 61 7.69 4.21 -0.98
CA ILE A 61 7.48 2.81 -0.58
C ILE A 61 6.03 2.60 -0.13
N MET A 62 5.33 1.69 -0.82
CA MET A 62 3.88 1.48 -0.69
C MET A 62 3.52 0.00 -0.52
N HIS A 63 2.38 -0.24 0.12
CA HIS A 63 1.82 -1.57 0.34
C HIS A 63 0.31 -1.50 0.63
N PRO A 64 -0.54 -2.38 0.07
CA PRO A 64 -1.99 -2.34 0.26
C PRO A 64 -2.49 -2.87 1.61
N LEU A 65 -1.66 -3.63 2.34
CA LEU A 65 -1.99 -4.37 3.57
C LEU A 65 -3.08 -5.48 3.38
N PRO A 66 -3.20 -6.45 4.31
CA PRO A 66 -2.24 -6.78 5.37
C PRO A 66 -0.91 -7.24 4.76
N ARG A 67 0.20 -7.00 5.47
CA ARG A 67 1.53 -7.47 5.06
C ARG A 67 2.00 -8.63 5.93
N ILE A 68 2.83 -9.51 5.39
CA ILE A 68 3.42 -10.62 6.14
C ILE A 68 4.93 -10.44 6.28
N ASN A 69 5.69 -10.77 5.24
CA ASN A 69 7.15 -10.71 5.23
C ASN A 69 7.70 -9.92 4.02
N GLU A 70 6.88 -9.63 3.02
CA GLU A 70 7.25 -8.97 1.78
C GLU A 70 7.80 -7.54 1.97
N LEU A 71 7.35 -6.83 3.00
CA LEU A 71 7.79 -5.50 3.38
C LEU A 71 8.05 -5.45 4.89
N PRO A 72 9.28 -5.77 5.34
CA PRO A 72 9.62 -5.82 6.76
C PRO A 72 9.46 -4.46 7.47
N GLU A 73 9.25 -4.51 8.79
CA GLU A 73 9.13 -3.31 9.65
C GLU A 73 10.39 -2.42 9.62
N SER A 74 11.54 -3.04 9.35
CA SER A 74 12.80 -2.33 9.12
C SER A 74 12.74 -1.34 7.96
N TRP A 75 11.66 -1.31 7.16
CA TRP A 75 11.42 -0.30 6.12
C TRP A 75 10.68 0.96 6.58
N GLU A 76 10.08 0.99 7.78
CA GLU A 76 9.20 2.08 8.22
C GLU A 76 9.89 3.41 8.47
N ASP A 77 11.16 3.41 8.86
CA ASP A 77 12.00 4.59 9.06
C ASP A 77 12.57 5.17 7.74
N HIS A 78 12.31 4.53 6.59
CA HIS A 78 12.74 5.07 5.31
C HIS A 78 11.94 6.34 5.01
N PRO A 79 12.58 7.46 4.63
CA PRO A 79 11.87 8.74 4.43
C PRO A 79 10.74 8.66 3.39
N GLY A 80 10.89 7.83 2.36
CA GLY A 80 9.85 7.55 1.37
C GLY A 80 8.77 6.54 1.79
N PHE A 81 8.78 6.01 3.03
CA PHE A 81 7.77 5.08 3.51
C PHE A 81 6.42 5.78 3.74
N VAL A 82 5.39 5.41 2.96
CA VAL A 82 4.11 6.12 2.99
C VAL A 82 2.90 5.20 3.20
N VAL A 83 3.09 3.94 3.59
CA VAL A 83 2.01 2.95 3.75
C VAL A 83 0.90 3.48 4.67
N TRP A 84 1.26 4.09 5.80
CA TRP A 84 0.26 4.65 6.73
C TRP A 84 -0.50 5.84 6.15
N ARG A 85 0.20 6.69 5.38
CA ARG A 85 -0.43 7.80 4.64
C ARG A 85 -1.37 7.25 3.54
N GLN A 86 -0.96 6.20 2.84
CA GLN A 86 -1.77 5.51 1.83
C GLN A 86 -3.08 4.97 2.43
N VAL A 87 -3.01 4.27 3.57
CA VAL A 87 -4.18 3.73 4.26
C VAL A 87 -5.15 4.85 4.63
N ARG A 88 -4.64 5.95 5.22
CA ARG A 88 -5.44 7.13 5.56
C ARG A 88 -6.08 7.75 4.31
N ASN A 89 -5.33 7.90 3.23
CA ASN A 89 -5.83 8.46 1.98
C ASN A 89 -6.92 7.58 1.36
N GLY A 90 -6.87 6.25 1.55
CA GLY A 90 -7.91 5.33 1.10
C GLY A 90 -9.28 5.64 1.70
N MET A 91 -9.35 6.07 2.97
CA MET A 91 -10.60 6.50 3.60
C MET A 91 -11.17 7.75 2.89
N TRP A 92 -10.34 8.77 2.67
CA TRP A 92 -10.76 10.02 2.03
C TRP A 92 -11.15 9.82 0.57
N MET A 93 -10.44 8.98 -0.17
CA MET A 93 -10.80 8.63 -1.54
C MET A 93 -12.19 7.99 -1.61
N ARG A 94 -12.49 7.03 -0.71
CA ARG A 94 -13.83 6.42 -0.66
C ARG A 94 -14.90 7.42 -0.26
N ALA A 95 -14.64 8.27 0.73
CA ALA A 95 -15.58 9.32 1.13
C ALA A 95 -15.88 10.27 -0.03
N SER A 96 -14.85 10.70 -0.77
CA SER A 96 -15.03 11.53 -1.97
C SER A 96 -15.82 10.80 -3.06
N LEU A 97 -15.51 9.53 -3.32
CA LEU A 97 -16.21 8.74 -4.33
C LEU A 97 -17.70 8.59 -3.98
N PHE A 98 -18.03 8.27 -2.73
CA PHE A 98 -19.42 8.20 -2.28
C PHE A 98 -20.13 9.54 -2.38
N ALA A 99 -19.47 10.63 -1.99
CA ALA A 99 -20.03 11.97 -2.12
C ALA A 99 -20.38 12.29 -3.58
N THR A 100 -19.49 11.99 -4.53
CA THR A 100 -19.74 12.22 -5.95
C THR A 100 -20.87 11.34 -6.48
N ILE A 101 -20.88 10.04 -6.19
CA ILE A 101 -21.90 9.11 -6.68
C ILE A 101 -23.31 9.50 -6.19
N HIS A 102 -23.42 10.02 -4.96
CA HIS A 102 -24.68 10.43 -4.37
C HIS A 102 -25.01 11.92 -4.59
N GLY A 103 -24.21 12.66 -5.36
CA GLY A 103 -24.42 14.09 -5.62
C GLY A 103 -24.29 15.00 -4.40
N ALA A 104 -23.59 14.54 -3.35
CA ALA A 104 -23.38 15.27 -2.11
C ALA A 104 -22.10 16.12 -2.09
N ASP A 105 -21.23 15.98 -3.10
CA ASP A 105 -19.93 16.65 -3.16
C ASP A 105 -20.06 18.18 -3.25
N ALA A 106 -21.05 18.69 -3.99
CA ALA A 106 -21.32 20.13 -4.08
C ALA A 106 -21.70 20.73 -2.72
N GLU A 107 -22.59 20.07 -1.96
CA GLU A 107 -23.01 20.54 -0.64
C GLU A 107 -21.86 20.43 0.39
N ILE A 108 -21.07 19.36 0.34
CA ILE A 108 -19.88 19.22 1.20
C ILE A 108 -18.89 20.38 0.95
N ARG A 109 -18.64 20.73 -0.32
CA ARG A 109 -17.79 21.86 -0.69
C ARG A 109 -18.40 23.19 -0.25
N ALA A 110 -19.70 23.41 -0.47
CA ALA A 110 -20.39 24.62 -0.04
C ALA A 110 -20.33 24.80 1.48
N ARG A 111 -20.53 23.72 2.25
CA ARG A 111 -20.39 23.73 3.71
C ARG A 111 -18.96 24.04 4.16
N ALA A 112 -17.97 23.42 3.52
CA ALA A 112 -16.57 23.67 3.84
C ALA A 112 -16.18 25.13 3.54
N ALA A 113 -16.70 25.75 2.48
CA ALA A 113 -16.53 27.17 2.21
C ALA A 113 -17.16 28.06 3.30
N ARG A 114 -18.40 27.76 3.72
CA ARG A 114 -19.07 28.49 4.83
C ARG A 114 -18.31 28.41 6.15
N LEU A 115 -17.56 27.32 6.38
CA LEU A 115 -16.74 27.10 7.57
C LEU A 115 -15.30 27.64 7.42
N GLY A 116 -14.94 28.23 6.28
CA GLY A 116 -13.58 28.71 6.03
C GLY A 116 -12.53 27.59 5.94
N LEU A 117 -12.95 26.34 5.68
CA LEU A 117 -12.07 25.18 5.58
C LEU A 117 -11.42 25.02 4.20
N ILE A 118 -11.88 25.80 3.21
CA ILE A 118 -11.30 25.82 1.87
C ILE A 118 -10.61 27.17 1.68
N SER A 119 -9.27 27.16 1.73
CA SER A 119 -8.46 28.28 1.28
C SER A 119 -8.54 28.36 -0.26
N HIS A 120 -8.92 29.52 -0.78
CA HIS A 120 -8.80 29.82 -2.20
C HIS A 120 -7.31 30.12 -2.44
N GLY A 121 -6.57 29.09 -2.86
CA GLY A 121 -5.21 29.25 -3.36
C GLY A 121 -5.21 29.84 -4.75
#